data_AF-A0A2A5DMH4-F1
#
_entry.id   AF-A0A2A5DMH4-F1
#
_cell.length_a   1.000
_cell.length_b   1.000
_cell.length_c   1.000
_cell.angle_alpha   90.00
_cell.angle_beta   90.00
_cell.angle_gamma   90.00
#
_symmetry.space_group_name_H-M   'P 1'
#
loop_
_entity.id
_entity.type
_entity.pdbx_description
1 polymer ?
#
loop_
_entity_poly.entity_id
_entity_poly.type
_entity_poly.pdbx_seq_one_letter_code
_entity_poly.pdbx_strand_id
1 'polypeptide(L)'
;MSNCLILCENNLLMIRNNGHNGYLIQPGESPYETCVREIKEETGLTIKPKLVGIGISIFEERKTEYGFTYYDCVPEKKVIPSSEGELVWVNINEIKHRKDIYEHDKEIYERYFKAKGLLIIELEIKFKNTKRNVSIRSIKELPNNQSIHSELG
;
A
#
# COMPACT_ATOMS: atom_id res chain seq x y z
N MET A 1 -5.92 4.31 7.08
CA MET A 1 -5.57 4.79 5.72
C MET A 1 -5.80 3.65 4.75
N SER A 2 -6.08 3.97 3.49
CA SER A 2 -6.14 2.99 2.41
C SER A 2 -5.00 3.22 1.45
N ASN A 3 -4.36 2.15 1.02
CA ASN A 3 -3.18 2.18 0.17
C ASN A 3 -3.48 1.37 -1.09
N CYS A 4 -3.18 1.92 -2.27
CA CYS A 4 -3.44 1.26 -3.54
C CYS A 4 -2.16 1.03 -4.33
N LEU A 5 -1.82 -0.23 -4.56
CA LEU A 5 -0.76 -0.65 -5.47
C LEU A 5 -1.37 -0.99 -6.82
N ILE A 6 -1.21 -0.08 -7.78
CA ILE A 6 -1.69 -0.30 -9.14
C ILE A 6 -0.50 -0.66 -10.02
N LEU A 7 -0.47 -1.90 -10.53
CA LEU A 7 0.52 -2.33 -11.50
C LEU A 7 -0.04 -2.27 -12.92
N CYS A 8 0.79 -1.85 -13.85
CA CYS A 8 0.64 -2.17 -15.27
C CYS A 8 1.90 -2.89 -15.70
N GLU A 9 1.78 -4.15 -16.12
CA GLU A 9 2.94 -4.99 -16.44
C GLU A 9 3.94 -5.03 -15.26
N ASN A 10 5.08 -4.34 -15.40
CA ASN A 10 6.14 -4.22 -14.40
C ASN A 10 6.27 -2.80 -13.84
N ASN A 11 5.29 -1.92 -14.05
CA ASN A 11 5.30 -0.55 -13.57
C ASN A 11 4.29 -0.37 -12.44
N LEU A 12 4.72 0.18 -11.32
CA LEU A 12 3.89 0.59 -10.19
C LEU A 12 3.54 2.07 -10.34
N LEU A 13 2.26 2.39 -10.18
CA LEU A 13 1.78 3.77 -10.09
C LEU A 13 2.06 4.31 -8.68
N MET A 14 2.76 5.44 -8.59
CA MET A 14 3.19 6.03 -7.32
C MET A 14 3.12 7.56 -7.36
N ILE A 15 2.89 8.21 -6.21
CA ILE A 15 3.15 9.64 -6.04
C ILE A 15 4.66 9.89 -6.01
N ARG A 16 5.11 10.78 -6.90
CA ARG A 16 6.51 11.23 -7.00
C ARG A 16 6.97 11.83 -5.66
N ASN A 17 8.17 11.46 -5.20
CA ASN A 17 8.82 11.95 -3.98
C ASN A 17 8.24 11.54 -2.62
N ASN A 18 7.09 10.86 -2.57
CA ASN A 18 6.56 10.26 -1.34
C ASN A 18 6.58 8.73 -1.38
N GLY A 19 6.66 8.15 -2.57
CA GLY A 19 6.89 6.71 -2.75
C GLY A 19 5.71 5.83 -2.34
N HIS A 20 4.55 6.40 -2.00
CA HIS A 20 3.39 5.65 -1.54
C HIS A 20 2.08 6.42 -1.79
N ASN A 21 1.04 5.70 -2.23
CA ASN A 21 -0.31 6.24 -2.43
C ASN A 21 -1.15 5.95 -1.17
N GLY A 22 -0.97 6.76 -0.13
CA GLY A 22 -1.73 6.64 1.11
C GLY A 22 -2.92 7.60 1.11
N TYR A 23 -4.13 7.06 1.08
CA TYR A 23 -5.36 7.84 1.05
C TYR A 23 -6.07 7.83 2.41
N LEU A 24 -6.64 8.98 2.75
CA LEU A 24 -7.52 9.10 3.92
C LEU A 24 -8.88 8.50 3.59
N ILE A 25 -9.37 7.65 4.50
CA ILE A 25 -10.69 7.06 4.37
C ILE A 25 -11.72 8.12 4.78
N GLN A 26 -12.66 8.43 3.89
CA GLN A 26 -13.70 9.42 4.17
C GLN A 26 -14.82 8.83 5.03
N PRO A 27 -15.58 9.65 5.78
CA PRO A 27 -16.70 9.16 6.58
C PRO A 27 -17.72 8.38 5.73
N GLY A 28 -18.01 7.14 6.15
CA GLY A 28 -18.95 6.26 5.45
C GLY A 28 -18.31 5.38 4.36
N GLU A 29 -17.01 5.52 4.10
CA GLU A 29 -16.28 4.63 3.17
C GLU A 29 -15.59 3.48 3.89
N SER A 30 -15.57 2.32 3.24
CA SER A 30 -14.62 1.26 3.53
C SER A 30 -13.25 1.57 2.90
N PRO A 31 -12.14 0.98 3.39
CA PRO A 31 -10.83 1.13 2.75
C PRO A 31 -10.83 0.70 1.27
N TYR A 32 -11.66 -0.29 0.92
CA TYR A 32 -11.85 -0.74 -0.46
C TYR A 32 -12.48 0.34 -1.34
N GLU A 33 -13.57 0.94 -0.87
CA GLU A 33 -14.27 2.02 -1.60
C GLU A 33 -13.37 3.24 -1.77
N THR A 34 -12.63 3.63 -0.73
CA THR A 34 -11.61 4.68 -0.83
C THR A 34 -10.60 4.35 -1.93
N CYS A 35 -10.08 3.11 -2.00
CA CYS A 35 -9.13 2.74 -3.04
C CYS A 35 -9.71 2.85 -4.46
N VAL A 36 -10.94 2.37 -4.66
CA VAL A 36 -11.62 2.43 -5.95
C VAL A 36 -11.89 3.88 -6.37
N ARG A 37 -12.34 4.73 -5.43
CA ARG A 37 -12.64 6.14 -5.69
C ARG A 37 -11.38 6.92 -6.08
N GLU A 38 -10.34 6.85 -5.26
CA GLU A 38 -9.11 7.63 -5.46
C GLU A 38 -8.44 7.30 -6.80
N ILE A 39 -8.33 6.01 -7.13
CA ILE A 39 -7.79 5.60 -8.43
C ILE A 39 -8.68 6.06 -9.59
N LYS A 40 -10.01 6.05 -9.42
CA LYS A 40 -10.92 6.56 -10.44
C LYS A 40 -10.74 8.06 -10.67
N GLU A 41 -10.60 8.84 -9.60
CA GLU A 41 -10.40 10.29 -9.66
C GLU A 41 -9.06 10.64 -10.33
N GLU A 42 -7.98 9.97 -9.93
CA GLU A 42 -6.62 10.29 -10.38
C GLU A 42 -6.23 9.74 -11.76
N THR A 43 -6.92 8.70 -12.23
CA THR A 43 -6.52 7.97 -13.45
C THR A 43 -7.68 7.71 -14.42
N GLY A 44 -8.92 7.91 -13.98
CA GLY A 44 -10.12 7.52 -14.72
C GLY A 44 -10.33 6.01 -14.81
N LEU A 45 -9.47 5.18 -14.21
CA LEU A 45 -9.56 3.72 -14.25
C LEU A 45 -10.66 3.20 -13.33
N THR A 46 -11.25 2.08 -13.72
CA THR A 46 -12.19 1.33 -12.87
C THR A 46 -11.52 0.02 -12.53
N ILE A 47 -11.27 -0.19 -11.25
CA ILE A 47 -10.48 -1.29 -10.70
C ILE A 47 -11.36 -2.24 -9.88
N LYS A 48 -10.91 -3.48 -9.71
CA LYS A 48 -11.47 -4.48 -8.79
C LYS A 48 -10.34 -5.04 -7.92
N PRO A 49 -9.78 -4.21 -7.03
CA PRO A 49 -8.52 -4.56 -6.40
C PRO A 49 -8.71 -5.62 -5.33
N LYS A 50 -7.65 -6.38 -5.05
CA LYS A 50 -7.62 -7.41 -4.01
C LYS A 50 -6.82 -6.92 -2.83
N LEU A 51 -7.28 -7.20 -1.61
CA LEU A 51 -6.50 -6.91 -0.41
C LEU A 51 -5.27 -7.84 -0.39
N VAL A 52 -4.08 -7.25 -0.34
CA VAL A 52 -2.78 -7.96 -0.30
C VAL A 52 -1.98 -7.65 0.96
N GLY A 53 -2.35 -6.62 1.71
CA GLY A 53 -1.66 -6.26 2.93
C GLY A 53 -2.51 -5.57 3.98
N ILE A 54 -2.16 -5.79 5.24
CA ILE A 54 -2.58 -4.98 6.37
C ILE A 54 -1.32 -4.49 7.08
N GLY A 55 -1.11 -3.19 7.08
CA GLY A 55 -0.07 -2.51 7.84
C GLY A 55 -0.59 -2.06 9.20
N ILE A 56 0.17 -2.31 10.25
CA ILE A 56 -0.14 -1.93 11.63
C ILE A 56 1.01 -1.04 12.12
N SER A 57 0.77 0.27 12.14
CA SER A 57 1.73 1.27 12.58
C SER A 57 1.55 1.54 14.07
N ILE A 58 2.53 1.15 14.88
CA ILE A 58 2.53 1.27 16.34
C ILE A 58 3.41 2.45 16.73
N PHE A 59 2.80 3.51 17.25
CA PHE A 59 3.49 4.71 17.70
C PHE A 59 3.82 4.60 19.20
N GLU A 60 5.01 5.04 19.61
CA GLU A 60 5.51 4.92 21.00
C GLU A 60 4.51 5.41 22.06
N GLU A 61 3.72 6.45 21.76
CA GLU A 61 2.85 7.10 22.74
C GLU A 61 1.39 7.29 22.27
N ARG A 62 0.68 6.17 22.04
CA ARG A 62 -0.81 6.03 22.19
C ARG A 62 -1.67 5.87 20.92
N LYS A 63 -1.13 5.84 19.70
CA LYS A 63 -1.95 5.52 18.51
C LYS A 63 -1.43 4.28 17.81
N THR A 64 -2.34 3.39 17.45
CA THR A 64 -2.11 2.38 16.41
C THR A 64 -2.89 2.82 15.19
N GLU A 65 -2.23 2.85 14.04
CA GLU A 65 -2.87 3.13 12.76
C GLU A 65 -2.88 1.89 11.90
N TYR A 66 -3.98 1.71 11.18
CA TYR A 66 -4.17 0.60 10.26
C TYR A 66 -4.13 1.12 8.82
N GLY A 67 -3.30 0.50 8.01
CA GLY A 67 -3.22 0.68 6.57
C GLY A 67 -3.72 -0.58 5.86
N PHE A 68 -4.54 -0.41 4.83
CA PHE A 68 -5.02 -1.53 4.02
C PHE A 68 -4.43 -1.40 2.63
N THR A 69 -3.65 -2.40 2.20
CA THR A 69 -2.98 -2.38 0.92
C THR A 69 -3.74 -3.24 -0.07
N TYR A 70 -4.21 -2.60 -1.12
CA TYR A 70 -4.95 -3.19 -2.22
C TYR A 70 -4.08 -3.28 -3.46
N TYR A 71 -4.35 -4.27 -4.30
CA TYR A 71 -3.62 -4.53 -5.53
C TYR A 71 -4.56 -4.75 -6.71
N ASP A 72 -4.29 -4.11 -7.85
CA ASP A 72 -4.89 -4.49 -9.13
C ASP A 72 -3.87 -4.37 -10.27
N CYS A 73 -4.15 -5.08 -11.36
CA CYS A 73 -3.40 -5.00 -12.61
C CYS A 73 -4.27 -4.38 -13.71
N VAL A 74 -3.83 -3.26 -14.26
CA VAL A 74 -4.59 -2.46 -15.23
C VAL A 74 -3.68 -2.00 -16.38
N PRO A 75 -4.24 -1.69 -17.56
CA PRO A 75 -3.48 -1.04 -18.62
C PRO A 75 -2.98 0.35 -18.20
N GLU A 76 -1.77 0.70 -18.64
CA GLU A 76 -1.19 2.02 -18.41
C GLU A 76 -2.08 3.09 -19.05
N LYS A 77 -2.30 4.17 -18.30
CA LYS A 77 -3.03 5.35 -18.78
C LYS A 77 -2.33 6.63 -18.37
N LYS A 78 -2.68 7.70 -19.09
CA LYS A 78 -2.34 9.05 -18.69
C LYS A 78 -2.97 9.33 -17.33
N VAL A 79 -2.12 9.73 -16.39
CA VAL A 79 -2.49 10.10 -15.03
C VAL A 79 -2.70 11.61 -14.96
N ILE A 80 -3.59 12.06 -14.08
CA ILE A 80 -3.71 13.47 -13.75
C ILE A 80 -2.94 13.78 -12.47
N PRO A 81 -2.48 15.02 -12.26
CA PRO A 81 -1.95 15.43 -10.97
C PRO A 81 -2.97 15.18 -9.86
N SER A 82 -2.53 14.56 -8.78
CA SER A 82 -3.32 14.39 -7.56
C SER A 82 -3.19 15.63 -6.69
N SER A 83 -4.16 15.82 -5.79
CA SER A 83 -4.01 16.77 -4.67
C SER A 83 -2.82 16.42 -3.76
N GLU A 84 -2.39 15.15 -3.76
CA GLU A 84 -1.27 14.62 -2.97
C GLU A 84 0.09 14.70 -3.69
N GLY A 85 0.09 15.05 -4.99
CA GLY A 85 1.31 15.21 -5.78
C GLY A 85 1.22 14.68 -7.21
N GLU A 86 2.36 14.68 -7.90
CA GLU A 86 2.45 14.18 -9.27
C GLU A 86 2.54 12.65 -9.29
N LEU A 87 1.63 11.99 -10.01
CA LEU A 87 1.67 10.55 -10.20
C LEU A 87 2.64 10.14 -11.31
N VAL A 88 3.37 9.05 -11.08
CA VAL A 88 4.35 8.48 -12.02
C VAL A 88 4.25 6.97 -12.05
N TRP A 89 4.44 6.39 -13.25
CA TRP A 89 4.68 4.97 -13.42
C TRP A 89 6.17 4.68 -13.20
N VAL A 90 6.48 3.75 -12.31
CA VAL A 90 7.85 3.40 -11.92
C VAL A 90 8.07 1.92 -12.09
N ASN A 91 9.13 1.52 -12.81
CA ASN A 91 9.44 0.11 -12.96
C ASN A 91 9.76 -0.51 -11.59
N ILE A 92 9.15 -1.65 -11.27
CA ILE A 92 9.31 -2.31 -9.97
C ILE A 92 10.77 -2.69 -9.68
N ASN A 93 11.57 -2.95 -10.73
CA ASN A 93 12.99 -3.28 -10.58
C ASN A 93 13.86 -2.05 -10.22
N GLU A 94 13.36 -0.85 -10.49
CA GLU A 94 14.05 0.41 -10.19
C GLU A 94 13.78 0.90 -8.77
N ILE A 95 12.66 0.48 -8.14
CA ILE A 95 12.23 0.93 -6.80
C ILE A 95 13.36 0.82 -5.77
N LYS A 96 14.11 -0.29 -5.77
CA LYS A 96 15.24 -0.50 -4.85
C LYS A 96 16.37 0.54 -4.98
N HIS A 97 16.50 1.18 -6.14
CA HIS A 97 17.54 2.16 -6.44
C HIS A 97 17.09 3.62 -6.29
N ARG A 98 15.79 3.85 -6.08
CA ARG A 98 15.22 5.20 -5.96
C ARG A 98 15.57 5.85 -4.63
N LYS A 99 16.08 7.08 -4.68
CA LYS A 99 16.45 7.85 -3.47
C LYS A 99 15.26 8.57 -2.85
N ASP A 100 14.17 8.68 -3.58
CA ASP A 100 12.94 9.38 -3.22
C ASP A 100 11.87 8.47 -2.61
N ILE A 101 12.24 7.23 -2.27
CA ILE A 101 11.42 6.24 -1.57
C ILE A 101 12.13 5.87 -0.27
N TYR A 102 11.40 5.79 0.84
CA TYR A 102 11.97 5.37 2.11
C TYR A 102 12.39 3.89 2.08
N GLU A 103 13.48 3.55 2.79
CA GLU A 103 14.02 2.18 2.79
C GLU A 103 13.02 1.12 3.27
N HIS A 104 12.19 1.44 4.27
CA HIS A 104 11.16 0.51 4.74
C HIS A 104 10.07 0.25 3.69
N ASP A 105 9.67 1.27 2.92
CA ASP A 105 8.69 1.11 1.85
C ASP A 105 9.24 0.23 0.72
N LYS A 106 10.53 0.37 0.37
CA LYS A 106 11.19 -0.52 -0.61
C LYS A 106 11.14 -1.97 -0.17
N GLU A 107 11.47 -2.24 1.09
CA GLU A 107 11.41 -3.59 1.65
C GLU A 107 9.98 -4.15 1.62
N ILE A 108 9.00 -3.33 2.01
CA ILE A 108 7.58 -3.71 2.00
C ILE A 108 7.08 -4.01 0.59
N TYR A 109 7.41 -3.19 -0.41
CA TYR A 109 7.05 -3.45 -1.81
C TYR A 109 7.66 -4.74 -2.33
N GLU A 110 8.94 -5.00 -2.05
CA GLU A 110 9.59 -6.24 -2.43
C GLU A 110 8.87 -7.46 -1.83
N ARG A 111 8.38 -7.36 -0.58
CA ARG A 111 7.57 -8.40 0.04
C ARG A 111 6.22 -8.57 -0.65
N TYR A 112 5.50 -7.48 -0.95
CA TYR A 112 4.24 -7.56 -1.67
C TYR A 112 4.38 -8.22 -3.04
N PHE A 113 5.44 -7.93 -3.80
CA PHE A 113 5.66 -8.52 -5.11
C PHE A 113 6.01 -10.02 -5.09
N LYS A 114 6.48 -10.53 -3.94
CA LYS A 114 6.88 -11.94 -3.77
C LYS A 114 5.83 -12.78 -3.04
N ALA A 115 4.96 -12.14 -2.27
CA ALA A 115 3.94 -12.81 -1.47
C ALA A 115 2.93 -13.56 -2.35
N LYS A 116 2.50 -14.73 -1.87
CA LYS A 116 1.42 -15.53 -2.47
C LYS A 116 0.13 -15.41 -1.67
N GLY A 117 0.19 -14.89 -0.45
CA GLY A 117 -0.93 -14.66 0.45
C GLY A 117 -1.03 -13.21 0.95
N LEU A 118 -1.87 -13.01 1.95
CA LEU A 118 -2.08 -11.71 2.60
C LEU A 118 -0.93 -11.42 3.56
N LEU A 119 -0.27 -10.27 3.42
CA LEU A 119 0.76 -9.85 4.37
C LEU A 119 0.17 -9.06 5.54
N ILE A 120 0.58 -9.40 6.76
CA ILE A 120 0.40 -8.60 7.96
C ILE A 120 1.76 -8.01 8.31
N ILE A 121 1.87 -6.68 8.32
CA ILE A 121 3.13 -5.97 8.53
C ILE A 121 2.99 -5.08 9.75
N GLU A 122 3.80 -5.31 10.77
CA GLU A 122 3.85 -4.43 11.94
C GLU A 122 5.04 -3.48 11.82
N LEU A 123 4.76 -2.19 11.96
CA LEU A 123 5.75 -1.13 11.95
C LEU A 123 5.83 -0.51 13.34
N GLU A 124 7.04 -0.31 13.84
CA GLU A 124 7.30 0.50 15.02
C GLU A 124 7.70 1.91 14.56
N ILE A 125 7.02 2.92 15.10
CA ILE A 125 7.26 4.32 14.76
C ILE A 125 7.71 5.07 16.01
N LYS A 126 8.95 5.56 15.96
CA LYS A 126 9.60 6.30 17.04
C LYS A 126 9.91 7.72 16.63
N PHE A 127 9.78 8.67 17.54
CA PHE A 127 10.13 10.06 17.29
C PHE A 127 11.36 10.47 18.07
N LYS A 128 12.39 10.97 17.37
CA LYS A 128 13.58 11.55 17.99
C LYS A 128 13.82 12.94 17.41
N ASN A 129 13.71 13.97 18.23
CA ASN A 129 13.88 15.38 17.82
C ASN A 129 13.08 15.69 16.54
N THR A 130 11.75 15.48 16.60
CA THR A 130 10.79 15.61 15.48
C THR A 130 11.04 14.72 14.25
N LYS A 131 12.12 13.95 14.21
CA LYS A 131 12.38 12.98 13.15
C LYS A 131 11.64 11.67 13.42
N ARG A 132 10.80 11.27 12.47
CA ARG A 132 10.15 9.96 12.43
C ARG A 132 11.18 8.89 12.05
N ASN A 133 11.30 7.85 12.87
CA ASN A 133 12.05 6.64 12.57
C ASN A 133 11.05 5.49 12.47
N VAL A 134 11.10 4.76 11.36
CA VAL A 134 10.19 3.64 11.09
C VAL A 134 11.05 2.38 11.00
N SER A 135 10.69 1.36 11.77
CA SER A 135 11.30 0.03 11.72
C SER A 135 10.21 -1.03 11.50
N ILE A 136 10.54 -2.07 10.75
CA ILE A 136 9.66 -3.23 10.60
C ILE A 136 9.84 -4.10 11.85
N ARG A 137 8.76 -4.26 12.62
CA ARG A 137 8.73 -5.11 13.81
C ARG A 137 8.51 -6.57 13.43
N SER A 138 7.57 -6.82 12.53
CA SER A 138 7.26 -8.17 12.05
C SER A 138 6.59 -8.15 10.67
N ILE A 139 6.77 -9.23 9.92
CA ILE A 139 6.03 -9.50 8.67
C ILE A 139 5.55 -10.94 8.75
N LYS A 140 4.24 -11.15 8.59
CA LYS A 140 3.61 -12.47 8.56
C LYS A 140 2.82 -12.63 7.28
N GLU A 141 3.05 -13.71 6.55
CA GLU A 141 2.22 -14.07 5.40
C GLU A 141 1.13 -15.06 5.86
N LEU A 142 -0.13 -14.69 5.62
CA LEU A 142 -1.27 -15.57 5.81
C LEU A 142 -1.56 -16.27 4.48
N PRO A 143 -1.59 -17.61 4.44
CA PRO A 143 -1.86 -18.34 3.22
C PRO A 143 -3.28 -18.03 2.71
N ASN A 144 -3.44 -18.06 1.39
CA ASN A 144 -4.76 -18.01 0.75
C ASN A 144 -5.49 -19.35 0.93
N ASN A 145 -5.77 -19.75 2.17
CA ASN A 145 -6.54 -20.98 2.40
C ASN A 145 -8.02 -20.71 2.16
N GLN A 146 -8.56 -21.47 1.22
CA GLN A 146 -9.97 -21.55 0.88
C GLN A 146 -10.76 -22.09 2.07
N SER A 147 -11.90 -21.45 2.35
CA SER A 147 -12.99 -21.92 3.23
C SER A 147 -12.66 -22.00 4.73
N ILE A 148 -13.20 -21.05 5.50
CA ILE A 148 -13.34 -21.14 6.96
C ILE A 148 -14.31 -22.29 7.36
N HIS A 149 -15.11 -22.78 6.41
CA HIS A 149 -16.19 -23.75 6.66
C HIS A 149 -15.75 -25.21 6.68
N SER A 150 -14.49 -25.54 6.36
CA SER A 150 -14.01 -26.94 6.40
C SER A 150 -13.70 -27.45 7.81
N GLU A 151 -13.75 -26.58 8.83
CA GLU A 151 -13.47 -26.93 10.23
C GLU A 151 -14.73 -26.96 11.11
N LEU A 152 -15.92 -26.76 10.54
CA LEU A 152 -17.22 -26.88 11.23
C LEU A 152 -17.94 -28.17 10.82
N GLY A 153 -17.21 -29.29 10.81
CA GLY A 153 -17.76 -30.65 10.67
C GLY A 153 -18.22 -31.19 12.00
#